data_AF-A0A4P7A0Z1-F1
#
_entry.id   AF-A0A4P7A0Z1-F1
#
_cell.length_a   1.000
_cell.length_b   1.000
_cell.length_c   1.000
_cell.angle_alpha   90.00
_cell.angle_beta   90.00
_cell.angle_gamma   90.00
#
_symmetry.space_group_name_H-M   'P 1'
#
loop_
_entity.id
_entity.type
_entity.pdbx_description
1 polymer ?
#
loop_
_entity_poly.entity_id
_entity_poly.type
_entity_poly.pdbx_seq_one_letter_code
_entity_poly.pdbx_strand_id
1 'polypeptide(L)'
;MILKNNSNYQHIVENLREYNLKKSIKAQLKVINPLLCNKATDLKVHLKNALANGLISKSESEFLDIKMNLGRMCLELEQVLDGIYVSILFYDSERNSIYHGACPSTPADFFDFFKIINEQGLFNENCCSCGKAVFEDKVVQTDIETSPLWSNFKGYPLKVGLKSCTSIPFYTSTGRLAGTFANYSYKPNHIFTYDEVAMIQEKIYMYRDEIQSISDRLHEHTQIGHTGLGI
;
A
#
# COMPACT_ATOMS: atom_id res chain seq x y z
N MET A 1 36.29 23.73 15.66
CA MET A 1 35.25 23.21 16.57
C MET A 1 34.25 22.46 15.71
N ILE A 2 34.34 21.13 15.72
CA ILE A 2 33.76 20.21 14.73
C ILE A 2 32.44 19.64 15.26
N LEU A 3 31.43 19.64 14.38
CA LEU A 3 30.17 18.87 14.31
C LEU A 3 29.05 19.13 15.34
N LYS A 4 27.91 19.61 14.81
CA LYS A 4 26.61 18.91 14.84
C LYS A 4 25.71 19.45 13.69
N ASN A 5 25.99 18.95 12.49
CA ASN A 5 25.02 18.85 11.39
C ASN A 5 24.95 17.36 11.04
N ASN A 6 23.75 16.76 11.10
CA ASN A 6 23.31 15.50 10.47
C ASN A 6 21.96 15.08 11.10
N SER A 7 20.80 15.46 10.54
CA SER A 7 20.13 14.83 9.38
C SER A 7 19.69 13.37 9.55
N ASN A 8 19.84 12.76 10.74
CA ASN A 8 19.83 11.30 10.83
C ASN A 8 18.45 10.61 10.98
N TYR A 9 17.37 11.34 11.27
CA TYR A 9 16.04 10.75 11.57
C TYR A 9 14.97 11.09 10.53
N GLN A 10 15.15 12.18 9.79
CA GLN A 10 14.18 12.66 8.79
C GLN A 10 14.09 11.75 7.56
N HIS A 11 15.14 10.96 7.29
CA HIS A 11 15.23 10.08 6.13
C HIS A 11 14.78 8.63 6.45
N ILE A 12 14.74 8.20 7.72
CA ILE A 12 14.11 6.93 8.13
C ILE A 12 12.60 6.95 7.78
N VAL A 13 12.02 8.14 7.86
CA VAL A 13 10.62 8.52 7.66
C VAL A 13 10.21 8.61 6.16
N GLU A 14 11.16 8.70 5.24
CA GLU A 14 10.92 8.57 3.79
C GLU A 14 11.18 7.14 3.28
N ASN A 15 12.10 6.40 3.91
CA ASN A 15 12.54 5.07 3.47
C ASN A 15 11.58 3.90 3.78
N LEU A 16 10.43 4.15 4.41
CA LEU A 16 9.28 3.22 4.47
C LEU A 16 8.20 3.55 3.44
N ARG A 17 8.31 4.69 2.75
CA ARG A 17 7.32 5.13 1.76
C ARG A 17 7.49 4.43 0.40
N GLU A 18 8.65 3.86 0.11
CA GLU A 18 8.94 3.11 -1.13
C GLU A 18 9.12 1.61 -0.83
N TYR A 19 8.04 0.96 -0.39
CA TYR A 19 8.00 -0.45 0.03
C TYR A 19 8.34 -1.42 -1.14
N ASN A 20 9.62 -1.52 -1.51
CA ASN A 20 9.98 -2.08 -2.81
C ASN A 20 11.46 -1.84 -3.25
N LEU A 21 12.40 -2.77 -2.93
CA LEU A 21 13.25 -3.54 -3.87
C LEU A 21 14.64 -3.90 -3.30
N LYS A 22 14.93 -5.21 -3.27
CA LYS A 22 16.27 -5.83 -3.43
C LYS A 22 17.32 -5.64 -2.33
N LYS A 23 18.42 -6.40 -2.50
CA LYS A 23 19.63 -6.62 -1.66
C LYS A 23 20.20 -5.42 -0.88
N SER A 24 19.82 -4.17 -1.18
CA SER A 24 20.30 -2.96 -0.50
C SER A 24 19.78 -2.84 0.94
N ILE A 25 18.54 -3.23 1.22
CA ILE A 25 17.98 -3.22 2.59
C ILE A 25 18.83 -4.11 3.52
N LYS A 26 19.27 -5.28 3.06
CA LYS A 26 20.20 -6.15 3.81
C LYS A 26 21.58 -5.51 4.03
N ALA A 27 22.08 -4.74 3.07
CA ALA A 27 23.36 -4.04 3.15
C ALA A 27 23.30 -2.80 4.06
N GLN A 28 22.15 -2.13 4.14
CA GLN A 28 21.91 -0.96 4.98
C GLN A 28 21.50 -1.34 6.40
N LEU A 29 20.69 -2.38 6.57
CA LEU A 29 20.44 -2.98 7.88
C LEU A 29 21.75 -3.51 8.50
N LYS A 30 22.72 -3.98 7.70
CA LYS A 30 24.08 -4.35 8.16
C LYS A 30 24.86 -3.19 8.81
N VAL A 31 24.57 -1.94 8.43
CA VAL A 31 25.17 -0.74 9.05
C VAL A 31 24.52 -0.46 10.41
N ILE A 32 23.23 -0.77 10.56
CA ILE A 32 22.47 -0.61 11.81
C ILE A 32 22.70 -1.81 12.76
N ASN A 33 23.04 -2.99 12.23
CA ASN A 33 23.34 -4.18 13.01
C ASN A 33 24.42 -5.06 12.31
N PRO A 34 25.67 -5.06 12.80
CA PRO A 34 26.77 -5.85 12.24
C PRO A 34 26.53 -7.38 12.20
N LEU A 35 25.52 -7.89 12.91
CA LEU A 35 25.22 -9.32 13.04
C LEU A 35 24.39 -9.90 11.87
N LEU A 36 23.89 -9.07 10.95
CA LEU A 36 23.15 -9.51 9.75
C LEU A 36 23.98 -10.30 8.73
N CYS A 37 25.27 -10.49 8.98
CA CYS A 37 26.10 -11.40 8.21
C CYS A 37 25.78 -12.88 8.45
N ASN A 38 25.06 -13.26 9.52
CA ASN A 38 24.81 -14.67 9.84
C ASN A 38 23.32 -14.97 10.08
N LYS A 39 22.72 -15.67 9.10
CA LYS A 39 21.37 -16.27 9.08
C LYS A 39 20.19 -15.30 9.18
N ALA A 40 19.16 -15.56 8.37
CA ALA A 40 17.95 -14.76 8.25
C ALA A 40 17.27 -14.60 9.62
N THR A 41 17.54 -13.48 10.28
CA THR A 41 16.88 -13.10 11.52
C THR A 41 15.56 -12.41 11.17
N ASP A 42 14.49 -12.84 11.86
CA ASP A 42 13.14 -12.32 11.75
C ASP A 42 13.13 -10.78 11.79
N LEU A 43 12.52 -10.14 10.78
CA LEU A 43 12.39 -8.68 10.67
C LEU A 43 11.80 -8.07 11.95
N LYS A 44 10.89 -8.79 12.63
CA LYS A 44 10.29 -8.34 13.90
C LYS A 44 11.33 -8.18 15.01
N VAL A 45 12.34 -9.03 15.05
CA VAL A 45 13.43 -8.93 16.04
C VAL A 45 14.25 -7.66 15.79
N HIS A 46 14.50 -7.33 14.53
CA HIS A 46 15.22 -6.11 14.16
C HIS A 46 14.43 -4.85 14.48
N LEU A 47 13.13 -4.82 14.21
CA LEU A 47 12.27 -3.69 14.56
C LEU A 47 12.19 -3.48 16.08
N LYS A 48 12.05 -4.56 16.86
CA LYS A 48 12.10 -4.50 18.32
C LYS A 48 13.43 -3.94 18.83
N ASN A 49 14.55 -4.34 18.24
CA ASN A 49 15.86 -3.80 18.58
C ASN A 49 15.98 -2.33 18.19
N ALA A 50 15.50 -1.93 17.01
CA ALA A 50 15.50 -0.54 16.58
C ALA A 50 14.70 0.35 17.55
N LEU A 51 13.53 -0.12 17.99
CA LEU A 51 12.72 0.56 19.01
C LEU A 51 13.46 0.64 20.35
N ALA A 52 14.04 -0.47 20.84
CA ALA A 52 14.76 -0.52 22.11
C ALA A 52 15.99 0.41 22.16
N ASN A 53 16.61 0.66 21.00
CA ASN A 53 17.75 1.57 20.86
C ASN A 53 17.35 3.01 20.47
N GLY A 54 16.05 3.33 20.43
CA GLY A 54 15.56 4.67 20.10
C GLY A 54 15.82 5.10 18.65
N LEU A 55 16.02 4.14 17.73
CA LEU A 55 16.21 4.41 16.30
C LEU A 55 14.89 4.66 15.58
N ILE A 56 13.81 4.10 16.10
CA ILE A 56 12.43 4.37 15.70
C ILE A 56 11.60 4.65 16.94
N SER A 57 10.61 5.51 16.81
CA SER A 57 9.59 5.76 17.82
C SER A 57 8.62 4.59 17.94
N LYS A 58 7.87 4.56 19.05
CA LYS A 58 6.78 3.60 19.25
C LYS A 58 5.73 3.70 18.13
N SER A 59 5.36 4.93 17.72
CA SER A 59 4.39 5.15 16.65
C SER A 59 4.87 4.63 15.29
N GLU A 60 6.16 4.77 14.97
CA GLU A 60 6.75 4.22 13.74
C GLU A 60 6.81 2.69 13.77
N SER A 61 7.16 2.10 14.92
CA SER A 61 7.13 0.64 15.10
C SER A 61 5.72 0.07 14.93
N GLU A 62 4.71 0.72 15.54
CA GLU A 62 3.31 0.30 15.41
C GLU A 62 2.83 0.41 13.95
N PHE A 63 3.16 1.51 13.27
CA PHE A 63 2.84 1.68 11.85
C PHE A 63 3.45 0.60 10.97
N LEU A 64 4.71 0.23 11.24
CA LEU A 64 5.40 -0.85 10.56
C LEU A 64 4.72 -2.20 10.78
N ASP A 65 4.35 -2.51 12.01
CA ASP A 65 3.64 -3.75 12.34
C ASP A 65 2.29 -3.84 11.61
N ILE A 66 1.54 -2.72 11.56
CA ILE A 66 0.29 -2.61 10.79
C ILE A 66 0.55 -2.90 9.29
N LYS A 67 1.55 -2.25 8.69
CA LYS A 67 1.90 -2.47 7.28
C LYS A 67 2.32 -3.92 7.01
N MET A 68 3.05 -4.54 7.92
CA MET A 68 3.43 -5.96 7.83
C MET A 68 2.21 -6.88 7.91
N ASN A 69 1.24 -6.59 8.78
CA ASN A 69 0.00 -7.35 8.88
C ASN A 69 -0.84 -7.23 7.61
N LEU A 70 -0.97 -6.03 7.03
CA LEU A 70 -1.64 -5.82 5.74
C LEU A 70 -0.95 -6.56 4.59
N GLY A 71 0.39 -6.59 4.58
CA GLY A 71 1.16 -7.42 3.65
C GLY A 71 0.87 -8.91 3.83
N ARG A 72 0.81 -9.40 5.07
CA ARG A 72 0.42 -10.79 5.36
C ARG A 72 -0.99 -11.10 4.86
N MET A 73 -1.94 -10.19 5.05
CA MET A 73 -3.30 -10.32 4.53
C MET A 73 -3.32 -10.53 3.01
N CYS A 74 -2.55 -9.74 2.25
CA CYS A 74 -2.41 -9.95 0.80
C CYS A 74 -1.89 -11.36 0.50
N LEU A 75 -0.79 -11.79 1.14
CA LEU A 75 -0.20 -13.11 0.90
C LEU A 75 -1.16 -14.27 1.24
N GLU A 76 -1.95 -14.14 2.31
CA GLU A 76 -2.97 -15.13 2.67
C GLU A 76 -4.04 -15.25 1.59
N LEU A 77 -4.48 -14.13 1.00
CA LEU A 77 -5.45 -14.13 -0.10
C LEU A 77 -4.85 -14.70 -1.38
N GLU A 78 -3.62 -14.35 -1.72
CA GLU A 78 -2.91 -14.88 -2.90
C GLU A 78 -2.67 -16.40 -2.81
N GLN A 79 -2.60 -16.97 -1.60
CA GLN A 79 -2.49 -18.42 -1.42
C GLN A 79 -3.78 -19.17 -1.73
N VAL A 80 -4.94 -18.52 -1.56
CA VAL A 80 -6.26 -19.14 -1.78
C VAL A 80 -6.87 -18.76 -3.13
N LEU A 81 -6.47 -17.62 -3.70
CA LEU A 81 -6.90 -17.12 -4.99
C LEU A 81 -5.87 -17.44 -6.08
N ASP A 82 -6.13 -18.49 -6.88
CA ASP A 82 -5.18 -18.98 -7.89
C ASP A 82 -4.84 -17.93 -8.95
N GLY A 83 -3.55 -17.61 -9.06
CA GLY A 83 -3.03 -16.68 -10.07
C GLY A 83 -3.49 -15.23 -9.89
N ILE A 84 -3.88 -14.86 -8.67
CA ILE A 84 -4.28 -13.49 -8.29
C ILE A 84 -3.17 -12.84 -7.47
N TYR A 85 -2.94 -11.56 -7.75
CA TYR A 85 -2.08 -10.66 -6.99
C TYR A 85 -2.93 -9.64 -6.27
N VAL A 86 -2.71 -9.47 -4.97
CA VAL A 86 -3.57 -8.65 -4.13
C VAL A 86 -2.85 -7.38 -3.71
N SER A 87 -3.50 -6.25 -3.94
CA SER A 87 -3.04 -4.96 -3.45
C SER A 87 -4.12 -4.21 -2.69
N ILE A 88 -3.69 -3.43 -1.71
CA ILE A 88 -4.54 -2.56 -0.92
C ILE A 88 -4.21 -1.12 -1.31
N LEU A 89 -5.20 -0.36 -1.74
CA LEU A 89 -5.09 1.06 -2.05
C LEU A 89 -6.01 1.82 -1.10
N PHE A 90 -5.46 2.74 -0.32
CA PHE A 90 -6.24 3.64 0.53
C PHE A 90 -6.65 4.87 -0.24
N TYR A 91 -7.85 5.37 0.02
CA TYR A 91 -8.37 6.61 -0.55
C TYR A 91 -8.49 7.68 0.54
N ASP A 92 -8.00 8.86 0.23
CA ASP A 92 -8.17 10.08 1.01
C ASP A 92 -9.13 11.00 0.26
N SER A 93 -10.35 11.13 0.78
CA SER A 93 -11.40 11.94 0.17
C SER A 93 -11.15 13.44 0.27
N GLU A 94 -10.40 13.90 1.28
CA GLU A 94 -10.10 15.33 1.45
C GLU A 94 -9.09 15.80 0.42
N ARG A 95 -8.09 14.95 0.11
CA ARG A 95 -7.06 15.24 -0.90
C ARG A 95 -7.40 14.71 -2.30
N ASN A 96 -8.52 13.98 -2.44
CA ASN A 96 -8.85 13.21 -3.64
C ASN A 96 -7.63 12.42 -4.17
N SER A 97 -7.00 11.66 -3.28
CA SER A 97 -5.71 10.99 -3.55
C SER A 97 -5.74 9.54 -3.10
N ILE A 98 -4.92 8.70 -3.75
CA ILE A 98 -4.82 7.27 -3.45
C ILE A 98 -3.43 6.86 -3.01
N TYR A 99 -3.34 6.05 -1.95
CA TYR A 99 -2.09 5.68 -1.31
C TYR A 99 -1.90 4.18 -1.24
N HIS A 100 -0.67 3.73 -1.47
CA HIS A 100 -0.34 2.32 -1.39
C HIS A 100 -0.41 1.78 0.05
N GLY A 101 -1.29 0.82 0.27
CA GLY A 101 -1.48 0.10 1.53
C GLY A 101 -0.57 -1.11 1.67
N ALA A 102 -0.67 -2.08 0.77
CA ALA A 102 0.21 -3.24 0.73
C ALA A 102 0.12 -3.92 -0.63
N CYS A 103 1.23 -4.46 -1.14
CA CYS A 103 1.25 -5.42 -2.24
C CYS A 103 2.63 -6.13 -2.28
N PRO A 104 2.76 -7.24 -1.55
CA PRO A 104 4.07 -7.88 -1.33
C PRO A 104 4.60 -8.65 -2.56
N SER A 105 3.73 -9.00 -3.51
CA SER A 105 4.04 -9.94 -4.59
C SER A 105 4.32 -9.27 -5.95
N THR A 106 4.38 -7.94 -6.00
CA THR A 106 4.74 -7.19 -7.22
C THR A 106 5.99 -6.32 -7.02
N PRO A 107 6.76 -6.04 -8.09
CA PRO A 107 7.85 -5.07 -8.06
C PRO A 107 7.41 -3.68 -7.56
N ALA A 108 8.34 -2.91 -7.00
CA ALA A 108 8.04 -1.61 -6.37
C ALA A 108 7.51 -0.59 -7.35
N ASP A 109 8.21 -0.57 -8.49
CA ASP A 109 8.00 0.35 -9.58
C ASP A 109 6.63 0.14 -10.23
N PHE A 110 5.94 -0.96 -9.93
CA PHE A 110 4.57 -1.17 -10.36
C PHE A 110 3.62 -0.10 -9.83
N PHE A 111 3.80 0.42 -8.60
CA PHE A 111 2.88 1.40 -8.01
C PHE A 111 3.28 2.87 -8.25
N ASP A 112 4.39 3.13 -8.95
CA ASP A 112 4.87 4.50 -9.22
C ASP A 112 3.84 5.35 -9.99
N PHE A 113 2.98 4.72 -10.79
CA PHE A 113 1.93 5.45 -11.51
C PHE A 113 0.86 6.04 -10.58
N PHE A 114 0.65 5.49 -9.39
CA PHE A 114 -0.26 6.08 -8.40
C PHE A 114 0.31 7.36 -7.80
N LYS A 115 1.64 7.45 -7.65
CA LYS A 115 2.32 8.70 -7.28
C LYS A 115 2.08 9.76 -8.35
N ILE A 116 2.24 9.40 -9.62
CA ILE A 116 1.96 10.29 -10.76
C ILE A 116 0.49 10.74 -10.76
N ILE A 117 -0.46 9.83 -10.51
CA ILE A 117 -1.89 10.15 -10.41
C ILE A 117 -2.14 11.22 -9.33
N ASN A 118 -1.55 11.07 -8.14
CA ASN A 118 -1.73 12.04 -7.06
C ASN A 118 -1.05 13.38 -7.36
N GLU A 119 0.21 13.37 -7.82
CA GLU A 119 0.98 14.59 -8.10
C GLU A 119 0.35 15.45 -9.19
N GLN A 120 -0.34 14.82 -10.14
CA GLN A 120 -1.02 15.50 -11.25
C GLN A 120 -2.53 15.70 -11.01
N GLY A 121 -3.07 15.28 -9.86
CA GLY A 121 -4.49 15.41 -9.53
C GLY A 121 -5.42 14.65 -10.49
N LEU A 122 -4.99 13.49 -10.99
CA LEU A 122 -5.69 12.72 -12.02
C LEU A 122 -6.70 11.70 -11.47
N PHE A 123 -6.87 11.60 -10.15
CA PHE A 123 -7.77 10.61 -9.58
C PHE A 123 -9.24 11.01 -9.77
N ASN A 124 -9.99 10.19 -10.52
CA ASN A 124 -11.41 10.37 -10.83
C ASN A 124 -12.05 9.01 -11.20
N GLU A 125 -13.36 9.01 -11.48
CA GLU A 125 -14.15 7.81 -11.83
C GLU A 125 -13.66 7.05 -13.09
N ASN A 126 -12.86 7.69 -13.95
CA ASN A 126 -12.28 7.09 -15.15
C ASN A 126 -10.79 6.72 -14.97
N CYS A 127 -10.24 6.89 -13.76
CA CYS A 127 -8.84 6.62 -13.44
C CYS A 127 -8.67 5.19 -12.93
N CYS A 128 -8.48 4.25 -13.86
CA CYS A 128 -8.36 2.81 -13.59
C CYS A 128 -9.61 2.21 -12.90
N SER A 129 -9.56 0.91 -12.59
CA SER A 129 -10.65 0.22 -11.90
C SER A 129 -10.90 0.77 -10.49
N CYS A 130 -9.84 1.17 -9.80
CA CYS A 130 -9.94 1.71 -8.44
C CYS A 130 -10.67 3.06 -8.41
N GLY A 131 -10.43 3.94 -9.38
CA GLY A 131 -11.16 5.20 -9.51
C GLY A 131 -12.65 4.96 -9.67
N LYS A 132 -13.03 4.11 -10.63
CA LYS A 132 -14.45 3.78 -10.82
C LYS A 132 -15.08 3.15 -9.58
N ALA A 133 -14.38 2.23 -8.91
CA ALA A 133 -14.87 1.56 -7.71
C ALA A 133 -15.08 2.53 -6.54
N VAL A 134 -14.19 3.52 -6.37
CA VAL A 134 -14.32 4.56 -5.34
C VAL A 134 -15.50 5.48 -5.62
N PHE A 135 -15.63 5.98 -6.85
CA PHE A 135 -16.64 7.00 -7.18
C PHE A 135 -18.06 6.42 -7.36
N GLU A 136 -18.17 5.15 -7.74
CA GLU A 136 -19.47 4.47 -7.89
C GLU A 136 -19.82 3.56 -6.70
N ASP A 137 -18.93 3.48 -5.70
CA ASP A 137 -19.07 2.65 -4.50
C ASP A 137 -19.48 1.19 -4.82
N LYS A 138 -18.74 0.56 -5.75
CA LYS A 138 -19.07 -0.79 -6.23
C LYS A 138 -17.86 -1.59 -6.67
N VAL A 139 -18.03 -2.91 -6.73
CA VAL A 139 -17.03 -3.81 -7.33
C VAL A 139 -16.91 -3.52 -8.83
N VAL A 140 -15.69 -3.27 -9.28
CA VAL A 140 -15.39 -3.01 -10.69
C VAL A 140 -14.41 -4.04 -11.20
N GLN A 141 -14.81 -4.79 -12.22
CA GLN A 141 -13.99 -5.82 -12.87
C GLN A 141 -13.66 -5.38 -14.30
N THR A 142 -12.41 -5.49 -14.70
CA THR A 142 -11.93 -4.98 -15.99
C THR A 142 -10.89 -5.88 -16.60
N ASP A 143 -10.92 -5.97 -17.93
CA ASP A 143 -9.75 -6.33 -18.72
C ASP A 143 -8.90 -5.08 -18.97
N ILE A 144 -7.63 -5.13 -18.58
CA ILE A 144 -6.71 -3.98 -18.57
C ILE A 144 -6.35 -3.53 -19.98
N GLU A 145 -6.25 -4.48 -20.91
CA GLU A 145 -5.82 -4.17 -22.28
C GLU A 145 -6.90 -3.39 -23.05
N THR A 146 -8.16 -3.78 -22.82
CA THR A 146 -9.32 -3.33 -23.61
C THR A 146 -10.20 -2.30 -22.89
N SER A 147 -10.19 -2.24 -21.56
CA SER A 147 -11.06 -1.32 -20.82
C SER A 147 -10.63 0.15 -20.99
N PRO A 148 -11.59 1.07 -21.27
CA PRO A 148 -11.29 2.49 -21.40
C PRO A 148 -10.76 3.11 -20.10
N LEU A 149 -11.07 2.51 -18.94
CA LEU A 149 -10.59 2.98 -17.62
C LEU A 149 -9.06 2.93 -17.50
N TRP A 150 -8.41 2.06 -18.28
CA TRP A 150 -6.96 1.88 -18.25
C TRP A 150 -6.23 2.61 -19.37
N SER A 151 -6.92 3.40 -20.21
CA SER A 151 -6.33 4.02 -21.42
C SER A 151 -5.02 4.77 -21.15
N ASN A 152 -4.96 5.51 -20.04
CA ASN A 152 -3.80 6.33 -19.68
C ASN A 152 -2.72 5.57 -18.89
N PHE A 153 -3.04 4.40 -18.33
CA PHE A 153 -2.19 3.71 -17.35
C PHE A 153 -1.95 2.23 -17.62
N LYS A 154 -2.52 1.63 -18.68
CA LYS A 154 -2.38 0.19 -18.97
C LYS A 154 -0.94 -0.28 -19.18
N GLY A 155 -0.05 0.61 -19.60
CA GLY A 155 1.37 0.28 -19.82
C GLY A 155 2.06 -0.24 -18.55
N TYR A 156 1.68 0.24 -17.37
CA TYR A 156 2.27 -0.18 -16.09
C TYR A 156 1.95 -1.65 -15.75
N PRO A 157 0.68 -2.09 -15.64
CA PRO A 157 0.34 -3.49 -15.39
C PRO A 157 0.72 -4.43 -16.52
N LEU A 158 0.57 -4.02 -17.79
CA LEU A 158 0.90 -4.90 -18.92
C LEU A 158 2.39 -5.21 -19.00
N LYS A 159 3.27 -4.29 -18.60
CA LYS A 159 4.73 -4.49 -18.57
C LYS A 159 5.15 -5.63 -17.61
N VAL A 160 4.39 -5.84 -16.54
CA VAL A 160 4.60 -6.93 -15.57
C VAL A 160 3.68 -8.13 -15.83
N GLY A 161 2.95 -8.12 -16.95
CA GLY A 161 2.13 -9.23 -17.44
C GLY A 161 0.69 -9.26 -16.93
N LEU A 162 0.27 -8.33 -16.07
CA LEU A 162 -1.08 -8.28 -15.50
C LEU A 162 -2.10 -7.83 -16.58
N LYS A 163 -3.20 -8.58 -16.72
CA LYS A 163 -4.17 -8.43 -17.82
C LYS A 163 -5.59 -8.11 -17.38
N SER A 164 -5.96 -8.40 -16.15
CA SER A 164 -7.25 -7.98 -15.59
C SER A 164 -7.07 -7.42 -14.19
N CYS A 165 -8.02 -6.59 -13.78
CA CYS A 165 -8.08 -6.02 -12.45
C CYS A 165 -9.51 -5.99 -11.93
N THR A 166 -9.70 -6.46 -10.71
CA THR A 166 -10.92 -6.36 -9.93
C THR A 166 -10.69 -5.48 -8.70
N SER A 167 -11.34 -4.33 -8.65
CA SER A 167 -11.31 -3.40 -7.51
C SER A 167 -12.56 -3.59 -6.65
N ILE A 168 -12.35 -3.92 -5.38
CA ILE A 168 -13.40 -4.13 -4.37
C ILE A 168 -13.28 -3.02 -3.33
N PRO A 169 -14.29 -2.14 -3.18
CA PRO A 169 -14.25 -1.08 -2.17
C PRO A 169 -14.24 -1.66 -0.75
N PHE A 170 -13.55 -0.98 0.16
CA PHE A 170 -13.58 -1.28 1.59
C PHE A 170 -13.78 -0.01 2.42
N TYR A 171 -14.26 -0.20 3.64
CA TYR A 171 -14.72 0.88 4.49
C TYR A 171 -14.01 0.84 5.85
N THR A 172 -13.88 2.02 6.45
CA THR A 172 -13.59 2.19 7.87
C THR A 172 -14.70 1.58 8.74
N SER A 173 -14.43 1.42 10.03
CA SER A 173 -15.43 0.97 11.01
C SER A 173 -16.65 1.88 11.12
N THR A 174 -16.52 3.16 10.72
CA THR A 174 -17.61 4.14 10.70
C THR A 174 -18.41 4.14 9.40
N GLY A 175 -18.13 3.22 8.47
CA GLY A 175 -18.83 3.12 7.19
C GLY A 175 -18.32 4.06 6.10
N ARG A 176 -17.31 4.91 6.38
CA ARG A 176 -16.67 5.73 5.34
C ARG A 176 -15.82 4.87 4.42
N LEU A 177 -15.96 5.06 3.10
CA LEU A 177 -15.11 4.42 2.09
C LEU A 177 -13.65 4.79 2.31
N ALA A 178 -12.81 3.78 2.54
CA ALA A 178 -11.41 3.93 2.91
C ALA A 178 -10.45 3.57 1.78
N GLY A 179 -10.93 2.95 0.70
CA GLY A 179 -10.10 2.56 -0.44
C GLY A 179 -10.64 1.34 -1.18
N THR A 180 -9.75 0.67 -1.91
CA THR A 180 -10.06 -0.55 -2.68
C THR A 180 -9.01 -1.64 -2.51
N PHE A 181 -9.45 -2.90 -2.48
CA PHE A 181 -8.60 -4.05 -2.79
C PHE A 181 -8.54 -4.20 -4.31
N ALA A 182 -7.38 -3.94 -4.91
CA ALA A 182 -7.16 -4.15 -6.33
C ALA A 182 -6.47 -5.50 -6.55
N ASN A 183 -7.21 -6.41 -7.16
CA ASN A 183 -6.84 -7.80 -7.39
C ASN A 183 -6.52 -7.98 -8.87
N TYR A 184 -5.27 -8.33 -9.19
CA TYR A 184 -4.80 -8.44 -10.56
C TYR A 184 -4.63 -9.90 -10.97
N SER A 185 -4.93 -10.22 -12.23
CA SER A 185 -4.68 -11.55 -12.80
C SER A 185 -3.78 -11.47 -14.04
N TYR A 186 -3.01 -12.54 -14.27
CA TYR A 186 -2.32 -12.76 -15.55
C TYR A 186 -3.25 -13.23 -16.68
N LYS A 187 -4.49 -13.60 -16.35
CA LYS A 187 -5.50 -14.02 -17.33
C LYS A 187 -6.32 -12.80 -17.77
N PRO A 188 -6.51 -12.57 -19.08
CA PRO A 188 -7.41 -11.52 -19.55
C PRO A 188 -8.86 -11.87 -19.16
N ASN A 189 -9.70 -10.85 -18.99
CA ASN A 189 -11.11 -11.01 -18.61
C ASN A 189 -11.38 -11.96 -17.42
N HIS A 190 -10.46 -12.09 -16.46
CA HIS A 190 -10.74 -12.88 -15.27
C HIS A 190 -11.84 -12.19 -14.44
N ILE A 191 -12.91 -12.93 -14.15
CA ILE A 191 -14.08 -12.46 -13.41
C ILE A 191 -14.10 -13.16 -12.05
N PHE A 192 -14.14 -12.38 -10.98
CA PHE A 192 -14.35 -12.85 -9.63
C PHE A 192 -15.81 -13.24 -9.45
N THR A 193 -16.00 -14.43 -8.90
CA THR A 193 -17.29 -14.95 -8.44
C THR A 193 -17.75 -14.22 -7.18
N TYR A 194 -19.04 -14.36 -6.86
CA TYR A 194 -19.59 -13.82 -5.61
C TYR A 194 -18.88 -14.39 -4.37
N ASP A 195 -18.53 -15.68 -4.37
CA ASP A 195 -17.86 -16.34 -3.25
C ASP A 195 -16.44 -15.82 -3.05
N GLU A 196 -15.69 -15.57 -4.14
CA GLU A 196 -14.35 -14.97 -4.05
C GLU A 196 -14.40 -13.52 -3.54
N VAL A 197 -15.37 -12.72 -4.01
CA VAL A 197 -15.58 -11.37 -3.48
C VAL A 197 -15.95 -11.41 -1.99
N ALA A 198 -16.84 -12.32 -1.58
CA ALA A 198 -17.24 -12.47 -0.19
C ALA A 198 -16.05 -12.90 0.70
N MET A 199 -15.21 -13.81 0.22
CA MET A 199 -13.98 -14.23 0.93
C MET A 199 -13.02 -13.05 1.14
N ILE A 200 -12.83 -12.21 0.12
CA ILE A 200 -12.02 -11.00 0.25
C ILE A 200 -12.64 -10.05 1.29
N GLN A 201 -13.96 -9.82 1.23
CA GLN A 201 -14.67 -8.97 2.19
C GLN A 201 -14.58 -9.50 3.63
N GLU A 202 -14.65 -10.81 3.83
CA GLU A 202 -14.46 -11.43 5.14
C GLU A 202 -13.03 -11.18 5.65
N LYS A 203 -12.02 -11.36 4.79
CA LYS A 203 -10.63 -11.07 5.15
C LYS A 203 -10.44 -9.59 5.49
N ILE A 204 -11.07 -8.68 4.75
CA ILE A 204 -11.06 -7.23 5.04
C ILE A 204 -11.59 -6.97 6.44
N TYR A 205 -12.69 -7.62 6.81
CA TYR A 205 -13.27 -7.47 8.14
C TYR A 205 -12.34 -7.97 9.25
N MET A 206 -11.58 -9.05 9.03
CA MET A 206 -10.60 -9.56 10.00
C MET A 206 -9.44 -8.58 10.27
N TYR A 207 -9.08 -7.73 9.30
CA TYR A 207 -7.98 -6.76 9.36
C TYR A 207 -8.50 -5.31 9.50
N ARG A 208 -9.74 -5.13 9.97
CA ARG A 208 -10.39 -3.81 10.03
C ARG A 208 -9.67 -2.81 10.95
N ASP A 209 -9.00 -3.29 12.00
CA ASP A 209 -8.33 -2.43 12.97
C ASP A 209 -7.03 -1.85 12.35
N GLU A 210 -6.28 -2.66 11.59
CA GLU A 210 -5.18 -2.19 10.75
C GLU A 210 -5.64 -1.18 9.70
N ILE A 211 -6.74 -1.48 9.00
CA ILE A 211 -7.34 -0.61 8.00
C ILE A 211 -7.75 0.74 8.63
N GLN A 212 -8.44 0.70 9.77
CA GLN A 212 -8.84 1.88 10.51
C GLN A 212 -7.61 2.72 10.88
N SER A 213 -6.58 2.08 11.44
CA SER A 213 -5.35 2.75 11.88
C SER A 213 -4.61 3.46 10.74
N ILE A 214 -4.55 2.86 9.54
CA ILE A 214 -3.97 3.54 8.36
C ILE A 214 -4.88 4.67 7.90
N SER A 215 -6.20 4.45 7.85
CA SER A 215 -7.16 5.46 7.43
C SER A 215 -7.12 6.69 8.33
N ASP A 216 -7.06 6.53 9.65
CA ASP A 216 -6.97 7.63 10.61
C ASP A 216 -5.68 8.43 10.43
N ARG A 217 -4.53 7.75 10.30
CA ARG A 217 -3.24 8.40 10.04
C ARG A 217 -3.26 9.23 8.75
N LEU A 218 -3.90 8.74 7.68
CA LEU A 218 -4.03 9.50 6.44
C LEU A 218 -4.82 10.80 6.63
N HIS A 219 -5.87 10.78 7.47
CA HIS A 219 -6.72 11.94 7.71
C HIS A 219 -6.14 12.93 8.75
N GLU A 220 -5.48 12.44 9.79
CA GLU A 220 -4.79 13.28 10.78
C GLU A 220 -3.71 14.17 10.12
N HIS A 221 -2.99 13.63 9.14
CA HIS A 221 -2.01 14.40 8.36
C HIS A 221 -2.65 15.48 7.47
N THR A 222 -3.95 15.43 7.20
CA THR A 222 -4.68 16.43 6.40
C THR A 222 -5.20 17.57 7.26
N GLN A 223 -5.61 17.30 8.51
CA GLN A 223 -6.03 18.36 9.43
C GLN A 223 -4.89 19.29 9.86
N ILE A 224 -3.67 18.77 10.02
CA ILE A 224 -2.48 19.59 10.35
C ILE A 224 -2.05 20.45 9.13
N GLY A 225 -2.38 20.04 7.92
CA GLY A 225 -2.11 20.79 6.68
C GLY A 225 -3.03 22.01 6.48
N HIS A 226 -4.14 22.11 7.21
CA HIS A 226 -5.03 23.27 7.18
C HIS A 226 -4.73 24.31 8.26
N THR A 227 -3.93 23.98 9.27
CA THR A 227 -3.34 24.98 10.19
C THR A 227 -2.04 25.49 9.61
N GLY A 228 -2.14 26.32 8.58
CA GLY A 228 -1.01 27.07 8.07
C GLY A 228 -0.46 28.04 9.13
N LEU A 229 0.69 27.72 9.69
CA LEU A 229 1.74 28.61 10.18
C LEU A 229 3.05 27.82 9.96
N GLY A 230 3.95 28.14 9.05
CA GLY A 230 4.42 29.47 8.72
C GLY A 230 5.54 29.91 9.64
N ILE A 231 6.51 29.03 9.97
CA ILE A 231 7.97 29.27 10.13
C ILE A 231 8.71 27.93 10.02
#